data_AF-A0A0B1Q0G4-F1
#
_entry.id   AF-A0A0B1Q0G4-F1
#
_cell.length_a   1.000
_cell.length_b   1.000
_cell.length_c   1.000
_cell.angle_alpha   90.00
_cell.angle_beta   90.00
_cell.angle_gamma   90.00
#
_symmetry.space_group_name_H-M   'P 1'
#
loop_
_entity.id
_entity.type
_entity.pdbx_description
1 polymer ?
#
loop_
_entity_poly.entity_id
_entity_poly.type
_entity_poly.pdbx_seq_one_letter_code
_entity_poly.pdbx_strand_id
1 'polypeptide(L)'
;MHRRLTGRAAGPLPRWQRVSAYELYRMALMLRAWDGVAAGASRREIASVLFDRNLTTLRAIDWQNAPERRRLARILKAARQRIDGGYLRLLRGEPLAIHLFRLR
;
A
#
# COMPACT_ATOMS: atom_id res chain seq x y z
N MET A 1 -8.94 14.98 16.95
CA MET A 1 -7.73 15.12 16.11
C MET A 1 -6.96 16.42 16.34
N HIS A 2 -7.62 17.56 16.53
CA HIS A 2 -7.00 18.88 16.73
C HIS A 2 -5.85 18.91 17.77
N ARG A 3 -6.00 18.24 18.92
CA ARG A 3 -4.93 18.17 19.94
C ARG A 3 -3.64 17.50 19.45
N ARG A 4 -3.72 16.51 18.54
CA ARG A 4 -2.56 15.77 18.02
C ARG A 4 -1.78 16.58 17.00
N LEU A 5 -2.51 17.31 16.14
CA LEU A 5 -1.93 18.17 15.12
C LEU A 5 -1.26 19.41 15.72
N THR A 6 -1.59 19.75 16.96
CA THR A 6 -1.07 20.90 17.71
C THR A 6 0.02 20.52 18.72
N GLY A 7 0.60 19.31 18.63
CA GLY A 7 1.73 18.89 19.46
C GLY A 7 1.43 18.61 20.93
N ARG A 8 0.15 18.65 21.34
CA ARG A 8 -0.24 18.28 22.71
C ARG A 8 -0.29 16.76 22.87
N ALA A 9 0.07 16.30 24.07
CA ALA A 9 0.00 14.89 24.45
C ALA A 9 -1.39 14.33 24.11
N ALA A 10 -1.40 13.49 23.08
CA ALA A 10 -2.61 12.90 22.60
C ALA A 10 -2.80 11.60 23.37
N GLY A 11 -3.85 11.53 24.21
CA GLY A 11 -4.27 10.27 24.84
C GLY A 11 -4.44 9.14 23.81
N PRO A 12 -4.62 7.89 24.24
CA PRO A 12 -4.57 6.70 23.38
C PRO A 12 -5.41 6.84 22.10
N LEU A 13 -4.93 6.25 21.00
CA LEU A 13 -5.64 6.28 19.72
C LEU A 13 -7.08 5.77 19.90
N PRO A 14 -8.09 6.56 19.46
CA PRO A 14 -9.46 6.06 19.40
C PRO A 14 -9.51 4.76 18.62
N ARG A 15 -10.38 3.81 19.02
CA ARG A 15 -10.44 2.47 18.41
C ARG A 15 -10.57 2.52 16.88
N TRP A 16 -11.34 3.47 16.36
CA TRP A 16 -11.56 3.68 14.92
C TRP A 16 -10.34 4.28 14.18
N GLN A 17 -9.31 4.73 14.89
CA GLN A 17 -8.02 5.17 14.33
C GLN A 17 -6.89 4.16 14.57
N ARG A 18 -7.18 3.01 15.21
CA ARG A 18 -6.18 1.96 15.39
C ARG A 18 -6.09 1.15 14.10
N VAL A 19 -4.97 1.32 13.41
CA VAL A 19 -4.60 0.53 12.24
C VAL A 19 -3.90 -0.73 12.74
N SER A 20 -4.32 -1.90 12.27
CA SER A 20 -3.66 -3.18 12.59
C SER A 20 -2.23 -3.20 12.02
N ALA A 21 -1.34 -3.98 12.63
CA ALA A 21 0.02 -4.19 12.12
C ALA A 21 0.03 -4.64 10.64
N TYR A 22 -0.93 -5.50 10.25
CA TYR A 22 -1.08 -5.94 8.86
C TYR A 22 -1.52 -4.79 7.93
N GLU A 23 -2.40 -3.93 8.40
CA GLU A 23 -2.88 -2.79 7.60
C GLU A 23 -1.79 -1.74 7.43
N LEU A 24 -1.01 -1.46 8.49
CA LEU A 24 0.18 -0.60 8.41
C LEU A 24 1.21 -1.17 7.44
N TYR A 25 1.52 -2.46 7.53
CA TYR A 25 2.41 -3.14 6.59
C TYR A 25 1.91 -2.99 5.15
N ARG A 26 0.61 -3.22 4.92
CA ARG A 26 0.02 -3.11 3.58
C ARG A 26 0.06 -1.67 3.06
N MET A 27 -0.16 -0.68 3.91
CA MET A 27 -0.05 0.74 3.55
C MET A 27 1.39 1.13 3.20
N ALA A 28 2.37 0.69 3.99
CA ALA A 28 3.78 0.90 3.69
C ALA A 28 4.17 0.25 2.36
N LEU A 29 3.67 -0.95 2.07
CA LEU A 29 3.90 -1.64 0.80
C LEU A 29 3.29 -0.88 -0.39
N MET A 30 2.08 -0.32 -0.23
CA MET A 30 1.44 0.53 -1.24
C MET A 30 2.24 1.80 -1.53
N LEU A 31 2.73 2.47 -0.48
CA LEU A 31 3.55 3.68 -0.61
C LEU A 31 4.86 3.35 -1.36
N ARG A 32 5.62 2.36 -0.91
CA ARG A 32 6.88 1.96 -1.56
C ARG A 32 6.69 1.55 -3.03
N ALA A 33 5.59 0.86 -3.35
CA ALA A 33 5.27 0.51 -4.72
C ALA A 33 4.98 1.76 -5.57
N TRP A 34 4.26 2.73 -5.01
CA TRP A 34 3.95 3.99 -5.68
C TRP A 34 5.20 4.86 -5.86
N ASP A 35 6.06 4.94 -4.85
CA ASP A 35 7.33 5.69 -4.91
C ASP A 35 8.22 5.16 -6.04
N GLY A 36 8.27 3.84 -6.22
CA GLY A 36 8.97 3.22 -7.35
C GLY A 36 8.40 3.65 -8.70
N VAL A 37 7.07 3.70 -8.84
CA VAL A 37 6.42 4.18 -10.08
C VAL A 37 6.70 5.66 -10.30
N ALA A 38 6.62 6.48 -9.25
CA ALA A 38 6.90 7.92 -9.32
C ALA A 38 8.37 8.21 -9.68
N ALA A 39 9.29 7.35 -9.24
CA ALA A 39 10.70 7.40 -9.63
C ALA A 39 10.98 6.85 -11.04
N GLY A 40 9.96 6.39 -11.78
CA GLY A 40 10.10 5.87 -13.14
C GLY A 40 10.58 4.41 -13.23
N ALA A 41 10.67 3.69 -12.11
CA ALA A 41 11.08 2.29 -12.12
C ALA A 41 10.04 1.41 -12.83
N SER A 42 10.53 0.40 -13.55
CA SER A 42 9.64 -0.57 -14.19
C SER A 42 8.88 -1.40 -13.14
N ARG A 43 7.69 -1.88 -13.51
CA ARG A 43 6.91 -2.78 -12.63
C ARG A 43 7.70 -4.03 -12.22
N ARG A 44 8.61 -4.48 -13.07
CA ARG A 44 9.45 -5.64 -12.81
C ARG A 44 10.51 -5.36 -11.75
N GLU A 45 11.19 -4.23 -11.84
CA GLU A 45 12.14 -3.78 -10.83
C GLU A 45 11.45 -3.56 -9.48
N ILE A 46 10.30 -2.88 -9.48
CA ILE A 46 9.51 -2.67 -8.26
C ILE A 46 9.11 -4.00 -7.63
N ALA A 47 8.57 -4.94 -8.42
CA ALA A 47 8.22 -6.27 -7.91
C ALA A 47 9.45 -7.00 -7.35
N SER A 48 10.62 -6.84 -7.98
CA SER A 48 11.83 -7.51 -7.55
C SER A 48 12.34 -7.04 -6.19
N VAL A 49 12.21 -5.74 -5.91
CA VAL A 49 12.58 -5.16 -4.62
C VAL A 49 11.56 -5.51 -3.54
N LEU A 50 10.28 -5.61 -3.90
CA LEU A 50 9.19 -5.82 -2.94
C LEU A 50 8.89 -7.29 -2.62
N PHE A 51 9.16 -8.23 -3.53
CA PHE A 51 8.77 -9.63 -3.36
C PHE A 51 9.95 -10.59 -3.49
N ASP A 52 10.67 -10.56 -4.61
CA ASP A 52 11.80 -11.47 -4.88
C ASP A 52 12.76 -10.87 -5.90
N ARG A 53 14.05 -10.75 -5.53
CA ARG A 53 15.08 -10.20 -6.40
C ARG A 53 15.29 -11.01 -7.68
N ASN A 54 14.97 -12.31 -7.68
CA ASN A 54 15.10 -13.17 -8.87
C ASN A 54 14.15 -12.78 -9.99
N LEU A 55 13.15 -11.94 -9.73
CA LEU A 55 12.25 -11.47 -10.77
C LEU A 55 12.97 -10.66 -11.85
N THR A 56 14.14 -10.07 -11.60
CA THR A 56 14.93 -9.35 -12.62
C THR A 56 15.63 -10.28 -13.61
N THR A 57 15.81 -11.57 -13.28
CA THR A 57 16.51 -12.54 -14.13
C THR A 57 15.56 -13.39 -14.99
N LEU A 58 14.27 -13.42 -14.68
CA LEU A 58 13.24 -14.08 -15.49
C LEU A 58 13.28 -13.71 -16.99
N ARG A 59 12.86 -14.62 -17.86
CA ARG A 59 12.60 -14.25 -19.27
C ARG A 59 11.35 -13.37 -19.34
N ALA A 60 11.22 -12.61 -20.42
CA ALA A 60 10.09 -11.71 -20.62
C ALA A 60 8.74 -12.45 -20.56
N ILE A 61 8.65 -13.65 -21.15
CA ILE A 61 7.45 -14.49 -21.13
C ILE A 61 7.11 -15.01 -19.72
N ASP A 62 8.13 -15.39 -18.95
CA ASP A 62 7.97 -15.87 -17.58
C ASP A 62 7.50 -14.72 -16.67
N TRP A 63 8.04 -13.51 -16.85
CA TRP A 63 7.57 -12.30 -16.16
C TRP A 63 6.10 -11.97 -16.49
N GLN A 64 5.67 -12.15 -17.74
CA GLN A 64 4.27 -11.93 -18.11
C GLN A 64 3.33 -12.87 -17.34
N ASN A 65 3.74 -14.12 -17.10
CA ASN A 65 2.93 -15.10 -16.39
C ASN A 65 3.12 -15.09 -14.86
N ALA A 66 4.11 -14.34 -14.37
CA ALA A 66 4.47 -14.28 -12.95
C ALA A 66 3.30 -13.82 -12.06
N PRO A 67 2.98 -14.53 -10.96
CA PRO A 67 1.95 -14.11 -10.01
C PRO A 67 2.27 -12.77 -9.34
N GLU A 68 3.54 -12.43 -9.18
CA GLU A 68 4.05 -11.18 -8.60
C GLU A 68 3.64 -9.97 -9.42
N ARG A 69 3.58 -10.09 -10.76
CA ARG A 69 3.06 -9.04 -11.65
C ARG A 69 1.60 -8.72 -11.30
N ARG A 70 0.76 -9.75 -11.14
CA ARG A 70 -0.66 -9.59 -10.77
C ARG A 70 -0.82 -9.06 -9.34
N ARG A 71 0.05 -9.48 -8.42
CA ARG A 71 0.09 -8.98 -7.05
C ARG A 71 0.46 -7.50 -7.00
N LEU A 72 1.49 -7.08 -7.72
CA LEU A 72 1.91 -5.68 -7.82
C LEU A 72 0.81 -4.82 -8.42
N ALA A 73 0.15 -5.27 -9.49
CA ALA A 73 -0.95 -4.54 -10.11
C ALA A 73 -2.09 -4.25 -9.10
N ARG A 74 -2.44 -5.22 -8.26
CA ARG A 74 -3.44 -5.05 -7.19
C ARG A 74 -2.99 -4.05 -6.13
N ILE A 75 -1.70 -4.08 -5.75
CA ILE A 75 -1.13 -3.14 -4.78
C ILE A 75 -1.14 -1.72 -5.36
N LEU A 76 -0.70 -1.52 -6.60
CA LEU A 76 -0.70 -0.21 -7.25
C LEU A 76 -2.12 0.35 -7.42
N LYS A 77 -3.09 -0.49 -7.79
CA LYS A 77 -4.50 -0.08 -7.85
C LYS A 77 -5.00 0.41 -6.49
N ALA A 78 -4.71 -0.34 -5.42
CA ALA A 78 -5.09 0.05 -4.08
C ALA A 78 -4.33 1.30 -3.59
N ALA A 79 -3.05 1.44 -3.92
CA ALA A 79 -2.24 2.62 -3.61
C ALA A 79 -2.83 3.88 -4.25
N ARG A 80 -3.18 3.81 -5.54
CA ARG A 80 -3.79 4.92 -6.26
C ARG A 80 -5.10 5.37 -5.63
N GLN A 81 -5.99 4.43 -5.31
CA GLN A 81 -7.25 4.73 -4.62
C GLN A 81 -7.03 5.41 -3.26
N ARG A 82 -5.93 5.11 -2.57
CA ARG A 82 -5.58 5.75 -1.30
C ARG A 82 -5.01 7.15 -1.50
N ILE A 83 -4.14 7.34 -2.47
CA ILE A 83 -3.47 8.62 -2.75
C ILE A 83 -4.45 9.64 -3.31
N ASP A 84 -5.40 9.22 -4.16
CA ASP A 84 -6.42 10.08 -4.79
C ASP A 84 -7.54 10.50 -3.81
N GLY A 85 -7.21 10.77 -2.55
CA GLY A 85 -8.14 11.26 -1.52
C GLY A 85 -8.69 10.17 -0.58
N GLY A 86 -8.42 8.90 -0.85
CA GLY A 86 -8.82 7.79 0.04
C GLY A 86 -8.16 7.84 1.43
N TYR A 87 -7.01 8.49 1.56
CA TYR A 87 -6.35 8.74 2.85
C TYR A 87 -7.18 9.63 3.79
N LEU A 88 -8.08 10.48 3.26
CA LEU A 88 -8.93 11.33 4.09
C LEU A 88 -9.87 10.51 4.97
N ARG A 89 -10.29 9.33 4.51
CA ARG A 89 -11.11 8.39 5.30
C ARG A 89 -10.37 7.90 6.53
N LEU A 90 -9.07 7.62 6.40
CA LEU A 90 -8.21 7.26 7.53
C LEU A 90 -8.16 8.40 8.55
N LEU A 91 -8.00 9.64 8.08
CA LEU A 91 -7.93 10.80 8.97
C LEU A 91 -9.28 11.08 9.64
N ARG A 92 -10.38 10.88 8.94
CA ARG A 92 -11.73 11.02 9.50
C ARG A 92 -12.09 9.89 10.47
N GLY A 93 -11.29 8.82 10.53
CA GLY A 93 -11.60 7.66 11.35
C GLY A 93 -12.76 6.83 10.79
N GLU A 94 -13.06 7.00 9.50
CA GLU A 94 -14.03 6.17 8.82
C GLU A 94 -13.45 4.78 8.60
N PRO A 95 -14.27 3.71 8.70
CA PRO A 95 -13.82 2.37 8.41
C PRO A 95 -13.18 2.35 7.03
N LEU A 96 -11.92 1.93 7.00
CA LEU A 96 -11.22 1.67 5.77
C LEU A 96 -11.98 0.57 5.04
N ALA A 97 -12.27 0.73 3.76
CA ALA A 97 -12.92 -0.29 2.94
C ALA A 97 -12.02 -1.53 2.69
N ILE A 98 -11.26 -1.96 3.70
CA ILE A 98 -10.40 -3.13 3.69
C ILE A 98 -11.27 -4.40 3.66
N HIS A 99 -12.50 -4.34 4.15
CA HIS A 99 -13.50 -5.41 3.99
C HIS A 99 -13.93 -5.66 2.53
N LEU A 100 -13.68 -4.74 1.58
CA LEU A 100 -13.94 -4.97 0.15
C LEU A 100 -12.80 -5.68 -0.59
N PHE A 101 -11.67 -5.93 0.08
CA PHE A 101 -10.50 -6.58 -0.53
C PHE A 101 -10.08 -7.85 0.22
N ARG A 102 -11.05 -8.55 0.82
CA ARG A 102 -10.89 -9.98 1.13
C ARG A 102 -10.80 -10.71 -0.22
N LEU A 103 -9.57 -10.91 -0.69
CA LEU A 103 -9.26 -11.75 -1.84
C LEU A 103 -9.87 -13.13 -1.54
N ARG A 104 -10.94 -13.48 -2.27
CA ARG A 104 -11.21 -14.88 -2.60
C ARG A 104 -10.24 -15.32 -3.69
#